data_AF-A0A061A1H5-F1
#
_entry.id   AF-A0A061A1H5-F1
#
_cell.length_a   1.000
_cell.length_b   1.000
_cell.length_c   1.000
_cell.angle_alpha   90.00
_cell.angle_beta   90.00
_cell.angle_gamma   90.00
#
_symmetry.space_group_name_H-M   'P 1'
#
loop_
_entity.id
_entity.type
_entity.pdbx_description
1 polymer ?
#
loop_
_entity_poly.entity_id
_entity_poly.type
_entity_poly.pdbx_seq_one_letter_code
_entity_poly.pdbx_strand_id
1 'polypeptide(L)'
;MAVLTALTVAGCGGSDTTDGAPPHSGSPSESRSAQPSGSPSGDLGAPAKPPVSAADGRDVRACADGDCEIAVSERVTVGFKGPAGPATLTVNEIGPNKVMYTVKSGNNRSQGGASGPGQGCVTVLRDHGSSNSCGRVSTVRPAAQPGAVVILMAAGEDGTAILHIVSR
;
A
#
# COMPACT_ATOMS: atom_id res chain seq x y z
N MET A 1 -45.54 19.54 7.52
CA MET A 1 -44.48 19.37 8.54
C MET A 1 -43.19 19.90 7.93
N ALA A 2 -42.79 21.10 8.33
CA ALA A 2 -41.60 21.80 7.87
C ALA A 2 -40.54 21.73 8.96
N VAL A 3 -39.27 21.50 8.59
CA VAL A 3 -38.09 22.10 9.25
C VAL A 3 -36.97 22.18 8.19
N LEU A 4 -36.58 23.41 7.83
CA LEU A 4 -35.33 23.72 7.14
C LEU A 4 -34.23 23.93 8.19
N THR A 5 -33.03 23.40 7.95
CA THR A 5 -31.81 23.82 8.65
C THR A 5 -30.68 23.95 7.64
N ALA A 6 -30.36 25.19 7.30
CA ALA A 6 -29.15 25.58 6.59
C ALA A 6 -28.04 25.84 7.61
N LEU A 7 -26.83 25.33 7.35
CA LEU A 7 -25.62 25.63 8.10
C LEU A 7 -24.59 26.23 7.15
N THR A 8 -24.34 27.52 7.32
CA THR A 8 -23.23 28.26 6.72
C THR A 8 -22.01 28.13 7.63
N VAL A 9 -20.84 27.78 7.08
CA VAL A 9 -19.56 27.93 7.78
C VAL A 9 -18.62 28.82 6.97
N ALA A 10 -17.98 29.71 7.73
CA ALA A 10 -17.21 30.87 7.36
C ALA A 10 -15.84 30.56 6.72
N GLY A 11 -15.31 31.56 6.03
CA GLY A 11 -13.97 31.56 5.47
C GLY A 11 -12.88 32.08 6.42
N CYS A 12 -11.65 31.76 6.05
CA CYS A 12 -10.38 32.45 6.32
C CYS A 12 -9.57 32.26 5.03
N GLY A 13 -9.02 33.25 4.35
CA GLY A 13 -8.48 34.53 4.81
C GLY A 13 -6.97 34.42 4.91
N GLY A 14 -6.23 35.15 4.06
CA GLY A 14 -4.83 35.47 4.28
C GLY A 14 -3.88 35.13 3.12
N SER A 15 -3.76 36.07 2.19
CA SER A 15 -2.61 36.25 1.28
C SER A 15 -1.36 36.66 2.08
N ASP A 16 -0.15 36.36 1.61
CA ASP A 16 0.81 37.43 1.32
C ASP A 16 2.06 36.98 0.55
N THR A 17 2.46 37.91 -0.31
CA THR A 17 3.50 37.93 -1.32
C THR A 17 4.88 38.16 -0.70
N THR A 18 5.94 37.63 -1.33
CA THR A 18 7.21 38.35 -1.36
C THR A 18 7.85 38.20 -2.73
N ASP A 19 7.74 39.30 -3.50
CA ASP A 19 8.56 39.66 -4.64
C ASP A 19 10.02 39.86 -4.23
N GLY A 20 10.96 39.56 -5.13
CA GLY A 20 12.36 39.99 -4.99
C GLY A 20 13.32 39.34 -5.99
N ALA A 21 13.62 40.07 -7.05
CA ALA A 21 14.32 39.70 -8.29
C ALA A 21 15.86 39.39 -8.17
N PRO A 22 16.52 38.85 -9.22
CA PRO A 22 17.93 38.41 -9.27
C PRO A 22 18.84 39.52 -9.89
N PRO A 23 20.06 39.28 -10.44
CA PRO A 23 21.17 38.35 -10.16
C PRO A 23 22.46 39.13 -9.76
N HIS A 24 23.49 38.49 -9.20
CA HIS A 24 24.85 39.07 -9.18
C HIS A 24 25.87 38.07 -9.72
N SER A 25 26.44 38.45 -10.87
CA SER A 25 27.58 37.88 -11.56
C SER A 25 28.87 38.05 -10.76
N GLY A 26 29.62 36.97 -10.60
CA GLY A 26 30.98 36.99 -10.06
C GLY A 26 31.69 35.64 -10.27
N SER A 27 32.41 35.53 -11.38
CA SER A 27 33.58 34.65 -11.58
C SER A 27 34.73 35.58 -12.01
N PRO A 28 36.03 35.27 -11.81
CA PRO A 28 36.61 33.93 -11.64
C PRO A 28 37.75 33.83 -10.57
N SER A 29 38.22 32.59 -10.41
CA SER A 29 39.64 32.18 -10.33
C SER A 29 40.01 31.27 -9.17
N GLU A 30 40.82 30.30 -9.56
CA GLU A 30 41.24 29.08 -8.89
C GLU A 30 42.07 29.31 -7.63
N SER A 31 41.93 28.41 -6.65
CA SER A 31 43.05 27.89 -5.86
C SER A 31 42.68 26.60 -5.16
N ARG A 32 43.66 25.69 -5.13
CA ARG A 32 43.58 24.27 -4.78
C ARG A 32 43.53 24.03 -3.27
N SER A 33 42.98 22.86 -2.94
CA SER A 33 43.33 22.01 -1.78
C SER A 33 42.97 22.49 -0.38
N ALA A 34 41.88 21.95 0.17
CA ALA A 34 41.90 21.23 1.44
C ALA A 34 40.61 20.40 1.59
N GLN A 35 40.79 19.09 1.65
CA GLN A 35 39.77 18.09 1.93
C GLN A 35 39.23 18.28 3.36
N PRO A 36 37.92 18.50 3.59
CA PRO A 36 37.31 18.18 4.86
C PRO A 36 37.04 16.68 4.85
N SER A 37 37.81 15.94 5.65
CA SER A 37 37.43 14.61 6.10
C SER A 37 36.20 14.73 7.00
N GLY A 38 35.04 14.96 6.39
CA GLY A 38 33.74 14.81 7.03
C GLY A 38 33.31 13.37 6.85
N SER A 39 33.68 12.51 7.80
CA SER A 39 32.99 11.24 7.96
C SER A 39 31.49 11.55 8.05
N PRO A 40 30.61 10.96 7.21
CA PRO A 40 29.23 10.90 7.60
C PRO A 40 29.24 10.06 8.87
N SER A 41 29.05 10.71 10.02
CA SER A 41 28.55 10.06 11.22
C SER A 41 27.26 9.38 10.76
N GLY A 42 27.37 8.11 10.38
CA GLY A 42 26.22 7.29 10.10
C GLY A 42 25.38 7.38 11.35
N ASP A 43 24.21 8.00 11.22
CA ASP A 43 23.10 7.71 12.10
C ASP A 43 23.11 6.19 12.26
N LEU A 44 23.55 5.71 13.42
CA LEU A 44 23.33 4.35 13.87
C LEU A 44 21.83 4.30 14.22
N GLY A 45 21.00 4.52 13.19
CA GLY A 45 19.59 4.26 13.20
C GLY A 45 19.45 2.83 13.68
N ALA A 46 18.53 2.64 14.62
CA ALA A 46 18.19 1.34 15.16
C ALA A 46 18.17 0.30 14.02
N PRO A 47 18.73 -0.90 14.21
CA PRO A 47 18.78 -1.90 13.16
C PRO A 47 17.41 -2.05 12.52
N ALA A 48 17.34 -1.78 11.22
CA ALA A 48 16.10 -1.89 10.47
C ALA A 48 15.53 -3.30 10.71
N LYS A 49 14.28 -3.37 11.16
CA LYS A 49 13.57 -4.64 11.32
C LYS A 49 13.73 -5.44 10.01
N PRO A 50 14.07 -6.73 10.07
CA PRO A 50 14.21 -7.53 8.86
C PRO A 50 12.93 -7.39 8.02
N PRO A 51 13.05 -7.20 6.69
CA PRO A 51 11.88 -7.06 5.83
C PRO A 51 11.01 -8.29 5.99
N VAL A 52 9.69 -8.09 6.01
CA VAL A 52 8.75 -9.21 6.09
C VAL A 52 9.03 -10.16 4.93
N SER A 53 9.36 -11.41 5.26
CA SER A 53 9.68 -12.42 4.27
C SER A 53 8.40 -13.07 3.79
N ALA A 54 8.21 -13.08 2.47
CA ALA A 54 7.12 -13.73 1.78
C ALA A 54 7.66 -14.89 0.94
N ALA A 55 6.94 -15.99 0.83
CA ALA A 55 7.40 -17.18 0.10
C ALA A 55 7.86 -16.88 -1.34
N ASP A 56 7.12 -16.04 -2.06
CA ASP A 56 7.39 -15.65 -3.45
C ASP A 56 8.06 -14.26 -3.54
N GLY A 57 8.56 -13.75 -2.41
CA GLY A 57 9.21 -12.45 -2.33
C GLY A 57 8.30 -11.31 -2.78
N ARG A 58 8.65 -10.63 -3.87
CA ARG A 58 7.86 -9.52 -4.45
C ARG A 58 7.39 -9.83 -5.88
N ASP A 59 7.47 -11.08 -6.31
CA ASP A 59 7.14 -11.46 -7.69
C ASP A 59 5.62 -11.54 -7.89
N VAL A 60 5.03 -10.47 -8.40
CA VAL A 60 3.60 -10.42 -8.70
C VAL A 60 3.14 -11.47 -9.72
N ARG A 61 4.05 -12.03 -10.52
CA ARG A 61 3.72 -13.08 -11.49
C ARG A 61 3.52 -14.44 -10.84
N ALA A 62 4.07 -14.65 -9.64
CA ALA A 62 3.82 -15.86 -8.85
C ALA A 62 2.33 -16.05 -8.57
N CYS A 63 1.55 -14.96 -8.51
CA CYS A 63 0.11 -15.00 -8.26
C CYS A 63 -0.76 -15.36 -9.47
N ALA A 64 -0.18 -15.57 -10.67
CA ALA A 64 -0.96 -15.70 -11.89
C ALA A 64 -1.94 -16.89 -11.88
N ASP A 65 -1.59 -17.99 -11.22
CA ASP A 65 -2.42 -19.18 -11.06
C ASP A 65 -3.44 -19.08 -9.92
N GLY A 66 -3.39 -18.01 -9.12
CA GLY A 66 -4.21 -17.84 -7.93
C GLY A 66 -3.66 -18.51 -6.68
N ASP A 67 -2.36 -18.82 -6.62
CA ASP A 67 -1.71 -19.39 -5.45
C ASP A 67 -0.33 -18.77 -5.19
N CYS A 68 -0.26 -17.78 -4.27
CA CYS A 68 1.00 -17.08 -3.97
C CYS A 68 1.02 -16.47 -2.57
N GLU A 69 2.22 -16.08 -2.14
CA GLU A 69 2.49 -15.23 -1.00
C GLU A 69 3.58 -14.22 -1.34
N ILE A 70 3.20 -12.94 -1.46
CA ILE A 70 4.13 -11.84 -1.78
C ILE A 70 4.09 -10.73 -0.73
N ALA A 71 5.21 -10.03 -0.60
CA ALA A 71 5.31 -8.74 0.08
C ALA A 71 5.09 -7.61 -0.92
N VAL A 72 4.22 -6.67 -0.55
CA VAL A 72 3.94 -5.46 -1.33
C VAL A 72 4.41 -4.24 -0.53
N SER A 73 5.11 -3.31 -1.16
CA SER A 73 5.60 -2.07 -0.51
C SER A 73 5.16 -0.79 -1.22
N GLU A 74 4.48 -0.93 -2.36
CA GLU A 74 4.02 0.19 -3.17
C GLU A 74 2.70 -0.15 -3.89
N ARG A 75 2.14 0.84 -4.57
CA ARG A 75 0.95 0.65 -5.40
C ARG A 75 1.27 -0.31 -6.54
N VAL A 76 0.54 -1.41 -6.61
CA VAL A 76 0.75 -2.45 -7.63
C VAL A 76 -0.58 -3.08 -8.03
N THR A 77 -0.63 -3.64 -9.24
CA THR A 77 -1.74 -4.49 -9.68
C THR A 77 -1.23 -5.91 -9.88
N VAL A 78 -1.89 -6.86 -9.21
CA VAL A 78 -1.61 -8.29 -9.25
C VAL A 78 -2.74 -8.96 -10.04
N GLY A 79 -2.38 -9.66 -11.12
CA GLY A 79 -3.31 -10.47 -11.89
C GLY A 79 -3.29 -11.92 -11.41
N PHE A 80 -4.45 -12.55 -11.33
CA PHE A 80 -4.58 -13.94 -10.90
C PHE A 80 -5.80 -14.61 -11.53
N LYS A 81 -5.80 -15.94 -11.57
CA LYS A 81 -6.97 -16.72 -11.99
C LYS A 81 -8.04 -16.69 -10.90
N GLY A 82 -9.19 -16.11 -11.21
CA GLY A 82 -10.39 -16.13 -10.38
C GLY A 82 -11.35 -17.26 -10.76
N PRO A 83 -12.37 -17.50 -9.94
CA PRO A 83 -13.33 -18.59 -10.18
C PRO A 83 -14.22 -18.27 -11.41
N ALA A 84 -14.57 -16.99 -11.63
CA ALA A 84 -15.28 -16.51 -12.83
C ALA A 84 -14.37 -16.17 -14.03
N GLY A 85 -13.09 -16.56 -14.01
CA GLY A 85 -12.09 -16.14 -14.99
C GLY A 85 -11.06 -15.15 -14.43
N PRO A 86 -10.29 -14.44 -15.27
CA PRO A 86 -9.22 -13.56 -14.81
C PRO A 86 -9.70 -12.48 -13.85
N ALA A 87 -8.95 -12.27 -12.77
CA ALA A 87 -9.21 -11.28 -11.75
C ALA A 87 -7.97 -10.42 -11.50
N THR A 88 -8.18 -9.25 -10.89
CA THR A 88 -7.10 -8.33 -10.51
C THR A 88 -7.29 -7.85 -9.09
N LEU A 89 -6.18 -7.69 -8.39
CA LEU A 89 -6.10 -6.99 -7.12
C LEU A 89 -5.19 -5.77 -7.32
N THR A 90 -5.70 -4.58 -7.07
CA THR A 90 -4.91 -3.34 -7.11
C THR A 90 -4.74 -2.84 -5.69
N VAL A 91 -3.50 -2.74 -5.22
CA VAL A 91 -3.16 -2.05 -3.97
C VAL A 91 -3.22 -0.55 -4.24
N ASN A 92 -4.17 0.14 -3.62
CA ASN A 92 -4.43 1.55 -3.84
C ASN A 92 -3.55 2.45 -2.97
N GLU A 93 -3.37 2.04 -1.71
CA GLU A 93 -2.59 2.74 -0.69
C GLU A 93 -1.88 1.72 0.21
N ILE A 94 -0.65 2.04 0.61
CA ILE A 94 0.14 1.22 1.52
C ILE A 94 1.01 2.10 2.39
N GLY A 95 1.19 1.72 3.65
CA GLY A 95 2.03 2.43 4.60
C GLY A 95 2.13 1.68 5.92
N PRO A 96 2.86 2.21 6.92
CA PRO A 96 3.02 1.57 8.21
C PRO A 96 1.66 1.25 8.83
N ASN A 97 1.40 -0.02 9.07
CA ASN A 97 0.14 -0.54 9.61
C ASN A 97 -1.10 -0.16 8.78
N LYS A 98 -0.95 0.13 7.48
CA LYS A 98 -2.04 0.56 6.62
C LYS A 98 -1.99 -0.08 5.25
N VAL A 99 -3.14 -0.53 4.77
CA VAL A 99 -3.29 -0.98 3.39
C VAL A 99 -4.72 -0.74 2.89
N MET A 100 -4.85 -0.38 1.62
CA MET A 100 -6.14 -0.30 0.92
C MET A 100 -5.99 -0.94 -0.45
N TYR A 101 -6.99 -1.72 -0.87
CA TYR A 101 -6.96 -2.42 -2.15
C TYR A 101 -8.36 -2.61 -2.73
N THR A 102 -8.38 -2.88 -4.02
CA THR A 102 -9.58 -3.22 -4.78
C THR A 102 -9.37 -4.55 -5.48
N VAL A 103 -10.33 -5.47 -5.38
CA VAL A 103 -10.39 -6.70 -6.17
C VAL A 103 -11.45 -6.53 -7.27
N LYS A 104 -11.13 -6.90 -8.50
CA LYS A 104 -12.06 -6.94 -9.64
C LYS A 104 -12.07 -8.32 -10.27
N SER A 105 -13.26 -8.82 -10.58
CA SER A 105 -13.48 -10.10 -11.27
C SER A 105 -14.73 -10.00 -12.13
N GLY A 106 -14.59 -10.01 -13.46
CA GLY A 106 -15.68 -9.68 -14.37
C GLY A 106 -16.31 -8.32 -14.03
N ASN A 107 -17.62 -8.30 -13.80
CA ASN A 107 -18.35 -7.09 -13.40
C ASN A 107 -18.35 -6.83 -11.88
N ASN A 108 -17.76 -7.72 -11.08
CA ASN A 108 -17.73 -7.61 -9.62
C ASN A 108 -16.54 -6.77 -9.15
N ARG A 109 -16.76 -5.95 -8.11
CA ARG A 109 -15.73 -5.15 -7.45
C ARG A 109 -15.88 -5.25 -5.94
N SER A 110 -14.77 -5.55 -5.25
CA SER A 110 -14.66 -5.52 -3.79
C SER A 110 -13.58 -4.53 -3.38
N GLN A 111 -13.77 -3.84 -2.26
CA GLN A 111 -12.75 -3.00 -1.65
C GLN A 111 -12.44 -3.50 -0.25
N GLY A 112 -11.15 -3.55 0.08
CA GLY A 112 -10.67 -3.85 1.42
C GLY A 112 -9.68 -2.80 1.87
N GLY A 113 -9.67 -2.56 3.17
CA GLY A 113 -8.72 -1.64 3.78
C GLY A 113 -8.66 -1.84 5.28
N ALA A 114 -7.46 -1.71 5.81
CA ALA A 114 -7.18 -1.89 7.22
C ALA A 114 -6.17 -0.84 7.69
N SER A 115 -6.30 -0.43 8.94
CA SER A 115 -5.39 0.53 9.57
C SER A 115 -5.23 0.21 11.05
N GLY A 116 -3.99 0.13 11.51
CA GLY A 116 -3.62 -0.20 12.89
C GLY A 116 -2.76 -1.48 12.98
N PRO A 117 -2.04 -1.67 14.10
CA PRO A 117 -1.13 -2.82 14.25
C PRO A 117 -1.85 -4.17 14.12
N GLY A 118 -1.28 -5.05 13.29
CA GLY A 118 -1.81 -6.40 13.06
C GLY A 118 -3.17 -6.44 12.36
N GLN A 119 -3.56 -5.36 11.67
CA GLN A 119 -4.82 -5.26 10.96
C GLN A 119 -4.66 -5.70 9.49
N GLY A 120 -5.74 -6.21 8.92
CA GLY A 120 -5.79 -6.63 7.53
C GLY A 120 -7.21 -7.01 7.14
N CYS A 121 -7.35 -7.61 5.96
CA CYS A 121 -8.63 -8.05 5.44
C CYS A 121 -8.52 -9.45 4.84
N VAL A 122 -9.61 -10.20 4.93
CA VAL A 122 -9.83 -11.43 4.18
C VAL A 122 -10.96 -11.18 3.19
N THR A 123 -10.66 -11.31 1.90
CA THR A 123 -11.63 -11.31 0.82
C THR A 123 -11.81 -12.73 0.30
N VAL A 124 -13.05 -13.20 0.20
CA VAL A 124 -13.37 -14.47 -0.47
C VAL A 124 -14.08 -14.13 -1.76
N LEU A 125 -13.45 -14.47 -2.88
CA LEU A 125 -13.98 -14.28 -4.22
C LEU A 125 -14.62 -15.58 -4.72
N ARG A 126 -15.83 -15.49 -5.27
CA ARG A 126 -16.61 -16.58 -5.88
C ARG A 126 -17.12 -16.15 -7.26
N ASP A 127 -17.69 -17.10 -8.02
CA ASP A 127 -18.15 -16.88 -9.40
C ASP A 127 -19.07 -15.66 -9.56
N HIS A 128 -19.96 -15.44 -8.59
CA HIS A 128 -21.02 -14.43 -8.67
C HIS A 128 -20.92 -13.37 -7.56
N GLY A 129 -19.75 -13.19 -6.95
CA GLY A 129 -19.57 -12.13 -5.97
C GLY A 129 -18.37 -12.35 -5.06
N SER A 130 -18.31 -11.50 -4.04
CA SER A 130 -17.23 -11.53 -3.06
C SER A 130 -17.74 -11.08 -1.70
N SER A 131 -17.19 -11.67 -0.64
CA SER A 131 -17.31 -11.15 0.72
C SER A 131 -15.98 -10.59 1.17
N ASN A 132 -15.99 -9.52 1.95
CA ASN A 132 -14.79 -8.94 2.53
C ASN A 132 -15.00 -8.68 4.02
N SER A 133 -14.01 -9.03 4.84
CA SER A 133 -14.01 -8.77 6.28
C SER A 133 -12.64 -8.22 6.67
N CYS A 134 -12.63 -7.11 7.41
CA CYS A 134 -11.41 -6.44 7.85
C CYS A 134 -11.37 -6.37 9.37
N GLY A 135 -10.18 -6.52 9.92
CA GLY A 135 -9.94 -6.55 11.36
C GLY A 135 -8.56 -7.11 11.67
N ARG A 136 -8.40 -7.63 12.89
CA ARG A 136 -7.17 -8.33 13.26
C ARG A 136 -7.02 -9.59 12.42
N VAL A 137 -5.86 -9.75 11.80
CA VAL A 137 -5.52 -10.94 11.01
C VAL A 137 -4.16 -11.49 11.44
N SER A 138 -3.96 -12.78 11.25
CA SER A 138 -2.61 -13.36 11.23
C SER A 138 -1.99 -13.15 9.84
N THR A 139 -0.67 -13.26 9.74
CA THR A 139 0.06 -13.39 8.46
C THR A 139 0.20 -14.86 8.03
N VAL A 140 -0.57 -15.76 8.63
CA VAL A 140 -0.57 -17.19 8.26
C VAL A 140 -1.38 -17.36 6.99
N ARG A 141 -0.87 -18.19 6.07
CA ARG A 141 -1.55 -18.56 4.84
C ARG A 141 -2.96 -19.09 5.13
N PRO A 142 -4.01 -18.51 4.52
CA PRO A 142 -5.37 -18.95 4.72
C PRO A 142 -5.59 -20.33 4.09
N ALA A 143 -6.55 -21.10 4.63
CA ALA A 143 -6.96 -22.37 4.05
C ALA A 143 -7.68 -22.13 2.70
N ALA A 144 -7.34 -22.96 1.71
CA ALA A 144 -8.03 -22.95 0.43
C ALA A 144 -9.50 -23.37 0.59
N GLN A 145 -10.39 -22.78 -0.20
CA GLN A 145 -11.82 -23.05 -0.18
C GLN A 145 -12.29 -23.55 -1.56
N PRO A 146 -13.09 -24.63 -1.64
CA PRO A 146 -13.63 -25.10 -2.92
C PRO A 146 -14.43 -24.02 -3.66
N GLY A 147 -14.16 -23.83 -4.95
CA GLY A 147 -14.88 -22.87 -5.80
C GLY A 147 -14.66 -21.40 -5.42
N ALA A 148 -13.57 -21.10 -4.70
CA ALA A 148 -13.28 -19.74 -4.27
C ALA A 148 -11.77 -19.44 -4.33
N VAL A 149 -11.47 -18.15 -4.46
CA VAL A 149 -10.14 -17.61 -4.19
C VAL A 149 -10.20 -16.86 -2.86
N VAL A 150 -9.35 -17.25 -1.92
CA VAL A 150 -9.22 -16.59 -0.63
C VAL A 150 -8.02 -15.66 -0.69
N ILE A 151 -8.26 -14.38 -0.45
CA ILE A 151 -7.26 -13.32 -0.47
C ILE A 151 -7.12 -12.83 0.95
N LEU A 152 -5.93 -12.94 1.52
CA LEU A 152 -5.57 -12.31 2.78
C LEU A 152 -4.60 -11.17 2.49
N MET A 153 -4.92 -9.97 2.98
CA MET A 153 -4.02 -8.83 2.95
C MET A 153 -3.77 -8.34 4.37
N ALA A 154 -2.55 -8.51 4.88
CA ALA A 154 -2.14 -8.11 6.21
C ALA A 154 -1.19 -6.91 6.14
N ALA A 155 -1.53 -5.81 6.84
CA ALA A 155 -0.67 -4.63 6.89
C ALA A 155 0.48 -4.82 7.88
N GLY A 156 1.70 -4.48 7.45
CA GLY A 156 2.93 -4.56 8.23
C GLY A 156 3.33 -3.21 8.83
N GLU A 157 4.06 -3.26 9.95
CA GLU A 157 4.57 -2.08 10.65
C GLU A 157 5.62 -1.31 9.86
N ASP A 158 6.32 -1.98 8.94
CA ASP A 158 7.44 -1.45 8.15
C ASP A 158 6.99 -0.75 6.85
N GLY A 159 5.69 -0.59 6.65
CA GLY A 159 5.13 -0.05 5.41
C GLY A 159 5.03 -1.07 4.28
N THR A 160 5.25 -2.35 4.57
CA THR A 160 4.91 -3.44 3.66
C THR A 160 3.57 -4.08 4.04
N ALA A 161 2.99 -4.85 3.13
CA ALA A 161 1.84 -5.71 3.39
C ALA A 161 2.11 -7.09 2.83
N ILE A 162 1.67 -8.13 3.54
CA ILE A 162 1.69 -9.51 3.04
C ILE A 162 0.37 -9.80 2.35
N LEU A 163 0.46 -10.23 1.09
CA LEU A 163 -0.64 -10.70 0.28
C LEU A 163 -0.53 -12.21 0.10
N HIS A 164 -1.52 -12.95 0.61
CA HIS A 164 -1.75 -14.32 0.17
C HIS A 164 -2.93 -14.36 -0.78
N ILE A 165 -2.78 -15.07 -1.89
CA ILE A 165 -3.86 -15.49 -2.76
C ILE A 165 -3.84 -17.01 -2.75
N VAL A 166 -4.96 -17.64 -2.43
CA VAL A 166 -5.04 -19.10 -2.29
C VAL A 166 -6.29 -19.62 -2.99
N SER A 167 -6.09 -20.58 -3.88
CA SER A 167 -7.16 -21.28 -4.61
C SER A 167 -6.98 -22.80 -4.50
N ARG A 168 -8.02 -23.57 -4.83
CA ARG A 168 -8.03 -25.04 -4.83
C ARG A 168 -8.48 -25.59 -6.17
#